data_AF-A0A4Q6BIJ4-F1
#
_entry.id   AF-A0A4Q6BIJ4-F1
#
_cell.length_a   1.000
_cell.length_b   1.000
_cell.length_c   1.000
_cell.angle_alpha   90.00
_cell.angle_beta   90.00
_cell.angle_gamma   90.00
#
_symmetry.space_group_name_H-M   'P 1'
#
loop_
_entity.id
_entity.type
_entity.pdbx_description
1 polymer ?
#
loop_
_entity_poly.entity_id
_entity_poly.type
_entity_poly.pdbx_seq_one_letter_code
_entity_poly.pdbx_strand_id
1 'polypeptide(L)'
;FRTLRELGPDRILALPPEEQYLVASGRSYYRGLAFEELRRMQFDLETTGLDPEHDRIFLVAVRDAVGAVTILESDPARTLGDAGEADLIRRFVAHLRALDPDVIENHNLHGFDLPFLAWRAKKLGVPLRLGRDDTIGLRTRPAARGASFERDTPMRRTRWTMPGRETIDSMDAVRRYDFAVRELPGHGLKAVARHLGIAGPDREHVPGARVYEVFQSDPERVRRYAADDVHEAAGLAALLGGAAFALAQMVPRRYERLADAGAATGVLDPLMVRAYLRARTALPVHQTHDGTTHSGAALHLFATGVARRIVKADVASLYPSLMREYRIGPARDRLGVLVGLVSRLVEQRLDAKAKGQAAAAGSAERHTYESLSAAMKLVVNSAYGYLGAASLTRFSDVHAANEVTRRGRALLDLLCRELAARGVTLLEADTDGVYFSVP
;
A
#
# COMPACT_ATOMS: atom_id res chain seq x y z
N PHE A 1 -35.12 4.18 -15.86
CA PHE A 1 -33.95 4.91 -15.33
C PHE A 1 -33.80 6.18 -16.14
N ARG A 2 -33.89 7.36 -15.50
CA ARG A 2 -33.73 8.68 -16.13
C ARG A 2 -32.26 9.11 -16.17
N THR A 3 -31.42 8.53 -15.33
CA THR A 3 -29.96 8.71 -15.33
C THR A 3 -29.22 7.40 -15.10
N LEU A 4 -27.96 7.29 -15.57
CA LEU A 4 -27.09 6.13 -15.31
C LEU A 4 -26.81 5.91 -13.81
N ARG A 5 -26.98 6.95 -12.98
CA ARG A 5 -26.78 6.89 -11.52
C ARG A 5 -27.89 6.14 -10.79
N GLU A 6 -29.04 5.94 -11.43
CA GLU A 6 -30.16 5.16 -10.87
C GLU A 6 -30.00 3.65 -11.10
N LEU A 7 -29.02 3.24 -11.90
CA LEU A 7 -28.70 1.83 -12.11
C LEU A 7 -27.85 1.32 -10.94
N GLY A 8 -28.23 0.17 -10.39
CA GLY A 8 -27.48 -0.48 -9.32
C GLY A 8 -26.10 -0.98 -9.78
N PRO A 9 -25.19 -1.28 -8.83
CA PRO A 9 -23.82 -1.75 -9.11
C PRO A 9 -23.79 -3.12 -9.84
N ASP A 10 -24.88 -3.87 -9.78
CA ASP A 10 -25.13 -5.08 -10.56
C ASP A 10 -25.26 -4.77 -12.07
N ARG A 11 -25.91 -3.65 -12.41
CA ARG A 11 -26.20 -3.28 -13.81
C ARG A 11 -25.12 -2.42 -14.44
N ILE A 12 -24.50 -1.51 -13.68
CA ILE A 12 -23.46 -0.61 -14.18
C ILE A 12 -22.18 -0.70 -13.34
N LEU A 13 -21.03 -0.65 -14.02
CA LEU A 13 -19.76 -0.36 -13.36
C LEU A 13 -19.41 1.10 -13.60
N ALA A 14 -19.56 1.93 -12.58
CA ALA A 14 -19.17 3.33 -12.62
C ALA A 14 -17.80 3.51 -11.97
N LEU A 15 -16.78 3.79 -12.77
CA LEU A 15 -15.47 4.19 -12.27
C LEU A 15 -15.46 5.71 -11.99
N PRO A 16 -14.62 6.21 -11.07
CA PRO A 16 -14.36 7.65 -10.95
C PRO A 16 -13.89 8.25 -12.29
N PRO A 17 -14.20 9.54 -12.60
CA PRO A 17 -13.84 10.16 -13.88
C PRO A 17 -12.36 10.00 -14.28
N GLU A 18 -11.45 10.11 -13.32
CA GLU A 18 -10.02 9.92 -13.52
C GLU A 18 -9.67 8.48 -13.93
N GLU A 19 -10.29 7.47 -13.31
CA GLU A 19 -10.08 6.07 -13.66
C GLU A 19 -10.70 5.76 -15.02
N GLN A 20 -11.88 6.32 -15.34
CA GLN A 20 -12.47 6.21 -16.69
C GLN A 20 -11.49 6.72 -17.75
N TYR A 21 -10.87 7.88 -17.51
CA TYR A 21 -9.88 8.44 -18.42
C TYR A 21 -8.65 7.54 -18.59
N LEU A 22 -8.06 7.05 -17.49
CA LEU A 22 -6.88 6.18 -17.54
C LEU A 22 -7.17 4.85 -18.25
N VAL A 23 -8.32 4.27 -17.96
CA VAL A 23 -8.80 3.03 -18.58
C VAL A 23 -9.04 3.23 -20.08
N ALA A 24 -9.72 4.30 -20.49
CA ALA A 24 -10.06 4.56 -21.89
C ALA A 24 -8.85 5.00 -22.74
N SER A 25 -7.99 5.85 -22.19
CA SER A 25 -6.80 6.37 -22.90
C SER A 25 -5.64 5.38 -22.93
N GLY A 26 -5.63 4.41 -22.02
CA GLY A 26 -4.50 3.53 -21.80
C GLY A 26 -3.31 4.20 -21.11
N ARG A 27 -3.49 5.39 -20.54
CA ARG A 27 -2.46 6.05 -19.73
C ARG A 27 -2.36 5.43 -18.34
N SER A 28 -1.17 5.55 -17.75
CA SER A 28 -0.85 5.18 -16.37
C SER A 28 0.05 6.26 -15.79
N TYR A 29 0.20 6.26 -14.46
CA TYR A 29 1.00 7.25 -13.75
C TYR A 29 2.49 6.93 -13.89
N TYR A 30 3.34 7.96 -13.96
CA TYR A 30 4.81 7.84 -13.83
C TYR A 30 5.50 6.81 -14.75
N ARG A 31 4.89 6.46 -15.88
CA ARG A 31 5.44 5.42 -16.77
C ARG A 31 6.83 5.80 -17.27
N GLY A 32 7.82 4.95 -16.97
CA GLY A 32 9.21 5.14 -17.39
C GLY A 32 10.02 6.05 -16.47
N LEU A 33 9.45 6.50 -15.36
CA LEU A 33 10.14 7.25 -14.32
C LEU A 33 10.64 6.27 -13.24
N ALA A 34 11.88 6.43 -12.78
CA ALA A 34 12.39 5.75 -11.60
C ALA A 34 11.79 6.35 -10.32
N PHE A 35 11.80 5.60 -9.23
CA PHE A 35 11.14 6.04 -7.99
C PHE A 35 11.86 7.25 -7.35
N GLU A 36 13.18 7.30 -7.51
CA GLU A 36 14.07 8.34 -7.01
C GLU A 36 13.92 9.66 -7.79
N GLU A 37 13.44 9.61 -9.03
CA GLU A 37 13.21 10.80 -9.87
C GLU A 37 11.91 11.54 -9.50
N LEU A 38 11.05 10.93 -8.69
CA LEU A 38 9.82 11.54 -8.23
C LEU A 38 10.13 12.66 -7.22
N ARG A 39 9.55 13.86 -7.41
CA ARG A 39 9.72 14.97 -6.47
C ARG A 39 8.88 14.71 -5.22
N ARG A 40 9.47 14.01 -4.25
CA ARG A 40 8.84 13.64 -2.98
C ARG A 40 9.22 14.63 -1.89
N MET A 41 8.26 15.00 -1.06
CA MET A 41 8.46 15.82 0.14
C MET A 41 7.91 15.05 1.34
N GLN A 42 8.63 15.10 2.45
CA GLN A 42 8.11 14.66 3.74
C GLN A 42 7.84 15.87 4.63
N PHE A 43 6.80 15.81 5.44
CA PHE A 43 6.64 16.75 6.54
C PHE A 43 6.06 16.07 7.77
N ASP A 44 6.44 16.57 8.94
CA ASP A 44 5.96 16.08 10.23
C ASP A 44 5.60 17.27 11.13
N LEU A 45 4.56 17.11 11.96
CA LEU A 45 4.07 18.15 12.87
C LEU A 45 4.45 17.84 14.31
N GLU A 46 5.01 18.83 15.00
CA GLU A 46 5.09 18.80 16.46
C GLU A 46 4.01 19.68 17.09
N THR A 47 3.30 19.09 18.05
CA THR A 47 2.11 19.69 18.66
C THR A 47 2.20 19.68 20.18
N THR A 48 1.52 20.62 20.84
CA THR A 48 1.51 20.71 22.31
C THR A 48 0.85 19.50 23.00
N GLY A 49 0.10 18.73 22.23
CA GLY A 49 -0.63 17.53 22.60
C GLY A 49 -1.35 16.97 21.36
N LEU A 50 -2.24 16.00 21.55
CA LEU A 50 -2.83 15.23 20.45
C LEU A 50 -4.25 15.67 20.04
N ASP A 51 -4.85 16.63 20.76
CA ASP A 51 -6.21 17.09 20.49
C ASP A 51 -6.19 18.44 19.77
N PRO A 52 -6.50 18.51 18.47
CA PRO A 52 -6.45 19.76 17.74
C PRO A 52 -7.41 20.82 18.31
N GLU A 53 -8.42 20.45 19.09
CA GLU A 53 -9.32 21.42 19.75
C GLU A 53 -8.60 22.34 20.73
N HIS A 54 -7.71 21.75 21.53
CA HIS A 54 -7.03 22.39 22.65
C HIS A 54 -5.56 22.66 22.34
N ASP A 55 -4.92 21.74 21.61
CA ASP A 55 -3.50 21.75 21.29
C ASP A 55 -3.19 22.57 20.05
N ARG A 56 -1.91 22.91 19.89
CA ARG A 56 -1.39 23.79 18.82
C ARG A 56 -0.20 23.16 18.13
N ILE A 57 -0.05 23.46 16.85
CA ILE A 57 1.18 23.20 16.09
C ILE A 57 2.21 24.27 16.49
N PHE A 58 3.40 23.85 16.90
CA PHE A 58 4.48 24.78 17.23
C PHE A 58 5.71 24.61 16.32
N LEU A 59 5.86 23.46 15.68
CA LEU A 59 6.95 23.17 14.75
C LEU A 59 6.45 22.27 13.62
N VAL A 60 7.01 22.49 12.43
CA VAL A 60 6.84 21.66 11.23
C VAL A 60 8.22 21.37 10.67
N ALA A 61 8.61 20.09 10.64
CA ALA A 61 9.78 19.65 9.91
C ALA A 61 9.39 19.35 8.46
N VAL A 62 10.20 19.79 7.50
CA VAL A 62 9.99 19.52 6.08
C VAL A 62 11.28 18.97 5.49
N ARG A 63 11.21 17.83 4.82
CA ARG A 63 12.30 17.28 4.01
C ARG A 63 11.95 17.37 2.53
N ASP A 64 12.83 17.94 1.73
CA ASP A 64 12.63 18.08 0.29
C ASP A 64 13.12 16.86 -0.52
N ALA A 65 12.98 16.94 -1.84
CA ALA A 65 13.33 15.85 -2.76
C ALA A 65 14.85 15.57 -2.83
N VAL A 66 15.71 16.56 -2.52
CA VAL A 66 17.17 16.36 -2.45
C VAL A 66 17.64 15.94 -1.06
N GLY A 67 16.71 15.93 -0.09
CA GLY A 67 16.92 15.49 1.28
C GLY A 67 17.33 16.58 2.26
N ALA A 68 17.26 17.85 1.86
CA ALA A 68 17.47 18.96 2.78
C ALA A 68 16.26 19.09 3.72
N VAL A 69 16.54 19.33 5.00
CA VAL A 69 15.51 19.53 6.03
C VAL A 69 15.42 21.01 6.37
N THR A 70 14.19 21.54 6.32
CA THR A 70 13.83 22.88 6.79
C THR A 70 12.92 22.74 8.01
N ILE A 71 13.27 23.42 9.10
CA ILE A 71 12.42 23.51 10.29
C ILE A 71 11.68 24.84 10.27
N LEU A 72 10.36 24.79 10.30
CA LEU A 72 9.50 25.95 10.46
C LEU A 72 8.90 25.89 11.86
N GLU A 73 9.11 26.92 12.67
CA GLU A 73 8.58 26.95 14.03
C GLU A 73 7.95 28.30 14.34
N SER A 74 7.04 28.32 15.32
CA SER A 74 6.61 29.55 15.96
C SER A 74 7.78 30.16 16.74
N ASP A 75 7.96 31.48 16.63
CA ASP A 75 8.99 32.22 17.37
C ASP A 75 8.91 31.90 18.87
N PRO A 76 9.95 31.31 19.49
CA PRO A 76 9.95 30.95 20.90
C PRO A 76 9.77 32.17 21.84
N ALA A 77 10.13 33.37 21.38
CA ALA A 77 9.95 34.61 22.13
C ALA A 77 8.50 35.14 22.08
N ARG A 78 7.68 34.63 21.16
CA ARG A 78 6.24 34.91 21.08
C ARG A 78 5.51 33.74 21.72
N THR A 79 4.78 34.00 22.80
CA THR A 79 3.92 33.00 23.44
C THR A 79 3.12 32.23 22.39
N LEU A 80 3.09 30.90 22.49
CA LEU A 80 2.41 30.01 21.56
C LEU A 80 0.91 30.33 21.48
N GLY A 81 0.55 31.23 20.57
CA GLY A 81 -0.78 31.78 20.43
C GLY A 81 -1.31 31.60 19.02
N ASP A 82 -2.61 31.78 18.88
CA ASP A 82 -3.35 31.55 17.63
C ASP A 82 -2.77 32.35 16.44
N ALA A 83 -2.28 33.57 16.67
CA ALA A 83 -1.62 34.37 15.64
C ALA A 83 -0.27 33.77 15.18
N GLY A 84 0.51 33.22 16.11
CA GLY A 84 1.81 32.60 15.81
C GLY A 84 1.65 31.26 15.09
N GLU A 85 0.71 30.42 15.53
CA GLU A 85 0.37 29.18 14.84
C GLU A 85 -0.19 29.46 13.43
N ALA A 86 -1.06 30.48 13.29
CA ALA A 86 -1.58 30.87 11.98
C ALA A 86 -0.48 31.33 11.02
N ASP A 87 0.52 32.07 11.51
CA ASP A 87 1.70 32.44 10.74
C ASP A 87 2.52 31.21 10.33
N LEU A 88 2.78 30.28 11.26
CA LEU A 88 3.47 29.02 10.98
C LEU A 88 2.78 28.22 9.87
N ILE A 89 1.46 28.04 9.94
CA ILE A 89 0.70 27.34 8.90
C ILE A 89 0.83 28.06 7.54
N ARG A 90 0.77 29.40 7.51
CA ARG A 90 0.96 30.16 6.26
C ARG A 90 2.36 29.96 5.68
N ARG A 91 3.40 30.01 6.51
CA ARG A 91 4.78 29.74 6.09
C ARG A 91 4.96 28.32 5.58
N PHE A 92 4.35 27.33 6.24
CA PHE A 92 4.35 25.95 5.76
C PHE A 92 3.71 25.82 4.38
N VAL A 93 2.51 26.39 4.18
CA VAL A 93 1.84 26.37 2.87
C VAL A 93 2.70 27.05 1.80
N ALA A 94 3.29 28.21 2.09
CA ALA A 94 4.16 28.93 1.17
C ALA A 94 5.41 28.10 0.81
N HIS A 95 6.03 27.47 1.80
CA HIS A 95 7.21 26.64 1.61
C HIS A 95 6.91 25.39 0.77
N LEU A 96 5.83 24.66 1.07
CA LEU A 96 5.38 23.51 0.27
C LEU A 96 5.12 23.90 -1.19
N ARG A 97 4.50 25.07 -1.43
CA ARG A 97 4.26 25.56 -2.78
C ARG A 97 5.53 25.94 -3.53
N ALA A 98 6.53 26.47 -2.83
CA ALA A 98 7.83 26.78 -3.41
C ALA A 98 8.62 25.51 -3.77
N LEU A 99 8.55 24.47 -2.94
CA LEU A 99 9.15 23.16 -3.23
C LEU A 99 8.47 22.45 -4.42
N ASP A 100 7.15 22.61 -4.53
CA ASP A 100 6.29 22.00 -5.55
C ASP A 100 6.47 20.47 -5.71
N PRO A 101 6.26 19.67 -4.65
CA PRO A 101 6.39 18.21 -4.72
C PRO A 101 5.25 17.54 -5.47
N ASP A 102 5.54 16.49 -6.23
CA ASP A 102 4.50 15.66 -6.85
C ASP A 102 3.81 14.76 -5.83
N VAL A 103 4.56 14.32 -4.81
CA VAL A 103 4.08 13.45 -3.74
C VAL A 103 4.47 13.99 -2.37
N ILE A 104 3.49 14.00 -1.47
CA ILE A 104 3.67 14.34 -0.06
C ILE A 104 3.56 13.05 0.76
N GLU A 105 4.57 12.78 1.58
CA GLU A 105 4.69 11.55 2.34
C GLU A 105 4.87 11.84 3.83
N ASN A 106 4.29 11.02 4.70
CA ASN A 106 4.71 10.94 6.10
C ASN A 106 4.31 9.57 6.68
N HIS A 107 4.57 9.35 7.96
CA HIS A 107 4.12 8.18 8.70
C HIS A 107 2.88 8.52 9.56
N ASN A 108 1.75 7.89 9.24
CA ASN A 108 0.42 8.22 9.79
C ASN A 108 -0.15 9.58 9.32
N LEU A 109 0.28 10.02 8.12
CA LEU A 109 -0.12 11.26 7.46
C LEU A 109 -1.65 11.47 7.44
N HIS A 110 -2.41 10.41 7.15
CA HIS A 110 -3.87 10.48 7.08
C HIS A 110 -4.55 10.38 8.45
N GLY A 111 -3.87 9.78 9.43
CA GLY A 111 -4.40 9.55 10.77
C GLY A 111 -4.12 10.68 11.76
N PHE A 112 -3.09 11.51 11.50
CA PHE A 112 -2.69 12.59 12.40
C PHE A 112 -2.45 13.92 11.69
N ASP A 113 -1.39 14.04 10.88
CA ASP A 113 -0.88 15.34 10.41
C ASP A 113 -1.89 16.13 9.59
N LEU A 114 -2.45 15.53 8.54
CA LEU A 114 -3.43 16.21 7.68
C LEU A 114 -4.73 16.54 8.43
N PRO A 115 -5.35 15.62 9.21
CA PRO A 115 -6.47 15.97 10.07
C PRO A 115 -6.18 17.11 11.05
N PHE A 116 -5.04 17.07 11.76
CA PHE A 116 -4.68 18.07 12.77
C PHE A 116 -4.47 19.43 12.10
N LEU A 117 -3.67 19.48 11.03
CA LEU A 117 -3.43 20.68 10.24
C LEU A 117 -4.71 21.27 9.66
N ALA A 118 -5.58 20.45 9.07
CA ALA A 118 -6.85 20.91 8.51
C ALA A 118 -7.78 21.50 9.58
N TRP A 119 -7.83 20.88 10.76
CA TRP A 119 -8.63 21.38 11.87
C TRP A 119 -8.06 22.72 12.36
N ARG A 120 -6.75 22.80 12.64
CA ARG A 120 -6.11 24.04 13.17
C ARG A 120 -6.22 25.17 12.17
N ALA A 121 -5.95 24.92 10.90
CA ALA A 121 -6.11 25.91 9.83
C ALA A 121 -7.55 26.46 9.77
N LYS A 122 -8.56 25.60 9.92
CA LYS A 122 -9.97 26.00 9.97
C LYS A 122 -10.27 26.89 11.19
N LYS A 123 -9.84 26.50 12.40
CA LYS A 123 -10.03 27.31 13.62
C LYS A 123 -9.42 28.70 13.49
N LEU A 124 -8.24 28.78 12.89
CA LEU A 124 -7.46 30.00 12.78
C LEU A 124 -7.80 30.86 11.55
N GLY A 125 -8.74 30.41 10.71
CA GLY A 125 -9.10 31.12 9.48
C GLY A 125 -7.98 31.17 8.44
N VAL A 126 -7.08 30.18 8.42
CA VAL A 126 -5.97 30.10 7.45
C VAL A 126 -6.38 29.22 6.26
N PRO A 127 -6.37 29.74 5.02
CA PRO A 127 -6.66 28.94 3.83
C PRO A 127 -5.59 27.85 3.60
N LEU A 128 -5.97 26.58 3.76
CA LEU A 128 -5.06 25.45 3.59
C LEU A 128 -4.99 24.99 2.13
N ARG A 129 -4.22 25.73 1.31
CA ARG A 129 -4.06 25.50 -0.14
C ARG A 129 -2.83 24.64 -0.47
N LEU A 130 -2.87 23.36 -0.10
CA LEU A 130 -1.76 22.42 -0.33
C LEU A 130 -1.70 21.90 -1.78
N GLY A 131 -2.84 21.83 -2.47
CA GLY A 131 -2.91 21.43 -3.88
C GLY A 131 -2.29 22.45 -4.83
N ARG A 132 -2.07 22.04 -6.09
CA ARG A 132 -1.66 22.96 -7.18
C ARG A 132 -2.83 23.77 -7.75
N ASP A 133 -4.06 23.34 -7.48
CA ASP A 133 -5.27 24.10 -7.81
C ASP A 133 -5.62 25.05 -6.66
N ASP A 134 -5.68 26.35 -6.96
CA ASP A 134 -5.95 27.39 -5.96
C ASP A 134 -7.43 27.51 -5.56
N THR A 135 -8.31 26.87 -6.33
CA THR A 135 -9.78 26.91 -6.14
C THR A 135 -10.28 25.73 -5.32
N ILE A 136 -9.57 24.61 -5.34
CA ILE A 136 -9.96 23.37 -4.67
C ILE A 136 -9.00 23.09 -3.51
N GLY A 137 -9.49 23.24 -2.28
CA GLY A 137 -8.76 22.88 -1.07
C GLY A 137 -8.60 21.37 -0.86
N LEU A 138 -8.18 20.97 0.35
CA LEU A 138 -8.13 19.56 0.73
C LEU A 138 -9.52 18.92 0.60
N ARG A 139 -9.53 17.71 0.03
CA ARG A 139 -10.72 16.88 -0.10
C ARG A 139 -10.52 15.58 0.65
N THR A 140 -11.62 14.93 0.98
CA THR A 140 -11.61 13.62 1.60
C THR A 140 -12.20 12.58 0.67
N ARG A 141 -11.67 11.35 0.76
CA ARG A 141 -12.24 10.15 0.16
C ARG A 141 -12.27 9.03 1.19
N PRO A 142 -13.16 8.03 1.06
CA PRO A 142 -13.04 6.83 1.87
C PRO A 142 -11.76 6.05 1.52
N ALA A 143 -11.17 5.42 2.52
CA ALA A 143 -10.16 4.37 2.36
C ALA A 143 -10.75 3.18 1.59
N ALA A 144 -9.89 2.39 0.93
CA ALA A 144 -10.35 1.21 0.20
C ALA A 144 -11.06 0.20 1.13
N ARG A 145 -12.11 -0.46 0.62
CA ARG A 145 -12.80 -1.56 1.33
C ARG A 145 -11.80 -2.69 1.58
N GLY A 146 -11.76 -3.23 2.81
CA GLY A 146 -10.89 -4.34 3.19
C GLY A 146 -9.51 -3.94 3.73
N ALA A 147 -9.15 -2.65 3.75
CA ALA A 147 -7.93 -2.16 4.40
C ALA A 147 -8.05 -2.05 5.94
N SER A 148 -9.23 -2.37 6.50
CA SER A 148 -9.49 -2.32 7.93
C SER A 148 -9.07 -3.61 8.62
N PHE A 149 -7.86 -3.62 9.18
CA PHE A 149 -7.41 -4.64 10.14
C PHE A 149 -7.86 -4.35 11.58
N GLU A 150 -8.57 -3.24 11.81
CA GLU A 150 -9.10 -2.86 13.13
C GLU A 150 -10.56 -2.39 13.04
N ARG A 151 -11.35 -2.75 14.05
CA ARG A 151 -12.66 -2.15 14.33
C ARG A 151 -12.43 -0.86 15.14
N ASP A 152 -13.25 0.15 14.89
CA ASP A 152 -13.54 1.28 15.80
C ASP A 152 -12.71 2.57 15.78
N THR A 153 -12.35 3.14 14.62
CA THR A 153 -12.33 4.63 14.53
C THR A 153 -12.73 5.17 13.14
N PRO A 154 -13.75 6.05 13.02
CA PRO A 154 -14.15 6.68 11.76
C PRO A 154 -13.02 7.50 11.10
N MET A 155 -12.15 8.11 11.91
CA MET A 155 -11.07 8.98 11.45
C MET A 155 -10.00 8.22 10.65
N ARG A 156 -9.75 6.93 10.97
CA ARG A 156 -8.79 6.06 10.25
C ARG A 156 -9.29 5.60 8.87
N ARG A 157 -10.54 5.87 8.51
CA ARG A 157 -11.12 5.51 7.19
C ARG A 157 -11.13 6.66 6.20
N THR A 158 -10.71 7.85 6.62
CA THR A 158 -10.68 9.04 5.76
C THR A 158 -9.30 9.21 5.17
N ARG A 159 -9.23 9.33 3.84
CA ARG A 159 -8.00 9.68 3.12
C ARG A 159 -8.12 11.10 2.61
N TRP A 160 -7.06 11.86 2.81
CA TRP A 160 -6.96 13.25 2.38
C TRP A 160 -6.31 13.32 1.01
N THR A 161 -6.92 14.09 0.11
CA THR A 161 -6.50 14.22 -1.28
C THR A 161 -6.51 15.68 -1.67
N MET A 162 -5.70 16.04 -2.66
CA MET A 162 -5.63 17.41 -3.18
C MET A 162 -5.35 17.37 -4.69
N PRO A 163 -5.87 18.31 -5.49
CA PRO A 163 -5.55 18.34 -6.91
C PRO A 163 -4.08 18.67 -7.17
N GLY A 164 -3.50 17.98 -8.15
CA GLY A 164 -2.14 18.21 -8.64
C GLY A 164 -1.01 17.62 -7.79
N ARG A 165 -1.31 16.98 -6.65
CA ARG A 165 -0.33 16.24 -5.82
C ARG A 165 -0.96 14.93 -5.33
N GLU A 166 -0.14 13.96 -4.98
CA GLU A 166 -0.59 12.71 -4.35
C GLU A 166 -0.07 12.59 -2.91
N THR A 167 -0.81 11.90 -2.05
CA THR A 167 -0.44 11.67 -0.66
C THR A 167 -0.13 10.19 -0.44
N ILE A 168 1.01 9.89 0.19
CA ILE A 168 1.42 8.52 0.52
C ILE A 168 1.68 8.44 2.02
N ASP A 169 1.07 7.44 2.65
CA ASP A 169 1.22 7.21 4.08
C ASP A 169 2.04 5.94 4.30
N SER A 170 3.25 6.09 4.85
CA SER A 170 4.16 4.96 5.08
C SER A 170 3.59 3.96 6.09
N MET A 171 2.64 4.37 6.95
CA MET A 171 1.92 3.47 7.86
C MET A 171 1.16 2.37 7.09
N ASP A 172 0.59 2.70 5.92
CA ASP A 172 -0.11 1.71 5.09
C ASP A 172 0.87 0.68 4.49
N ALA A 173 2.06 1.13 4.12
CA ALA A 173 3.12 0.25 3.62
C ALA A 173 3.67 -0.65 4.74
N VAL A 174 3.91 -0.10 5.93
CA VAL A 174 4.35 -0.83 7.13
C VAL A 174 3.35 -1.92 7.52
N ARG A 175 2.05 -1.59 7.60
CA ARG A 175 1.01 -2.58 7.94
C ARG A 175 0.94 -3.72 6.94
N ARG A 176 1.09 -3.43 5.64
CA ARG A 176 1.15 -4.47 4.60
C ARG A 176 2.40 -5.34 4.72
N TYR A 177 3.54 -4.73 5.00
CA TYR A 177 4.79 -5.44 5.21
C TYR A 177 4.65 -6.40 6.41
N ASP A 178 4.18 -5.90 7.55
CA ASP A 178 4.01 -6.69 8.77
C ASP A 178 2.96 -7.78 8.65
N PHE A 179 1.89 -7.58 7.87
CA PHE A 179 0.94 -8.65 7.57
C PHE A 179 1.62 -9.87 6.93
N ALA A 180 2.67 -9.65 6.15
CA ALA A 180 3.43 -10.70 5.48
C ALA A 180 4.55 -11.29 6.36
N VAL A 181 5.29 -10.47 7.11
CA VAL A 181 6.45 -10.94 7.89
C VAL A 181 6.09 -11.32 9.34
N ARG A 182 5.13 -10.62 9.96
CA ARG A 182 4.67 -10.80 11.35
C ARG A 182 5.79 -10.73 12.40
N GLU A 183 6.73 -9.82 12.19
CA GLU A 183 7.94 -9.69 13.00
C GLU A 183 8.13 -8.26 13.55
N LEU A 184 7.32 -7.28 13.13
CA LEU A 184 7.52 -5.91 13.59
C LEU A 184 7.14 -5.75 15.07
N PRO A 185 7.93 -4.99 15.85
CA PRO A 185 7.65 -4.72 17.27
C PRO A 185 6.44 -3.81 17.51
N GLY A 186 5.88 -3.24 16.43
CA GLY A 186 4.78 -2.30 16.41
C GLY A 186 4.77 -1.54 15.09
N HIS A 187 3.78 -0.66 14.88
CA HIS A 187 3.65 0.09 13.62
C HIS A 187 4.08 1.55 13.72
N GLY A 188 4.55 2.03 14.88
CA GLY A 188 5.00 3.41 15.03
C GLY A 188 6.38 3.67 14.41
N LEU A 189 6.55 4.84 13.79
CA LEU A 189 7.73 5.27 13.03
C LEU A 189 9.06 4.80 13.63
N LYS A 190 9.38 5.27 14.85
CA LYS A 190 10.66 4.99 15.54
C LYS A 190 10.93 3.50 15.73
N ALA A 191 9.90 2.73 16.10
CA ALA A 191 10.04 1.30 16.37
C ALA A 191 10.35 0.54 15.08
N VAL A 192 9.66 0.91 13.99
CA VAL A 192 9.84 0.30 12.68
C VAL A 192 11.16 0.74 12.04
N ALA A 193 11.49 2.03 12.08
CA ALA A 193 12.72 2.58 11.55
C ALA A 193 13.95 1.95 12.23
N ARG A 194 13.91 1.74 13.54
CA ARG A 194 14.97 1.01 14.26
C ARG A 194 15.04 -0.46 13.83
N HIS A 195 13.91 -1.16 13.78
CA HIS A 195 13.87 -2.58 13.42
C HIS A 195 14.38 -2.83 12.00
N LEU A 196 14.09 -1.93 11.06
CA LEU A 196 14.53 -2.02 9.66
C LEU A 196 15.91 -1.37 9.40
N GLY A 197 16.61 -0.89 10.43
CA GLY A 197 17.95 -0.31 10.29
C GLY A 197 17.99 1.04 9.56
N ILE A 198 16.89 1.78 9.56
CA ILE A 198 16.77 3.13 8.96
C ILE A 198 17.19 4.21 9.96
N ALA A 199 16.87 4.03 11.24
CA ALA A 199 17.23 4.97 12.29
C ALA A 199 18.76 5.08 12.43
N GLY A 200 19.28 6.30 12.47
CA GLY A 200 20.70 6.56 12.66
C GLY A 200 21.20 6.21 14.07
N PRO A 201 22.52 6.03 14.27
CA PRO A 201 23.09 5.67 15.57
C PRO A 201 22.86 6.75 16.64
N ASP A 202 22.84 8.02 16.23
CA ASP A 202 22.66 9.18 17.11
C ASP A 202 21.20 9.71 17.11
N ARG A 203 20.23 8.84 16.80
CA ARG A 203 18.80 9.20 16.72
C ARG A 203 18.32 9.82 18.05
N GLU A 204 17.83 11.05 17.98
CA GLU A 204 17.34 11.77 19.15
C GLU A 204 16.06 11.10 19.70
N HIS A 205 15.87 11.11 21.02
CA HIS A 205 14.73 10.44 21.63
C HIS A 205 14.02 11.36 22.61
N VAL A 206 12.87 11.86 22.17
CA VAL A 206 11.95 12.66 23.00
C VAL A 206 10.67 11.85 23.27
N PRO A 207 10.26 11.67 24.54
CA PRO A 207 8.96 11.09 24.87
C PRO A 207 7.83 11.97 24.32
N GLY A 208 6.90 11.39 23.55
CA GLY A 208 5.84 12.13 22.86
C GLY A 208 5.04 13.08 23.76
N ALA A 209 4.68 12.64 24.96
CA ALA A 209 3.92 13.44 25.93
C ALA A 209 4.68 14.66 26.48
N ARG A 210 6.00 14.76 26.28
CA ARG A 210 6.85 15.82 26.80
C ARG A 210 7.55 16.63 25.70
N VAL A 211 7.20 16.44 24.42
CA VAL A 211 7.90 17.14 23.33
C VAL A 211 7.83 18.65 23.52
N TYR A 212 6.67 19.21 23.89
CA TYR A 212 6.54 20.64 24.09
C TYR A 212 7.28 21.15 25.34
N GLU A 213 7.31 20.39 26.45
CA GLU A 213 8.13 20.72 27.63
C GLU A 213 9.62 20.76 27.27
N VAL A 214 10.08 19.79 26.48
CA VAL A 214 11.45 19.77 25.97
C VAL A 214 11.69 20.93 25.02
N PHE A 215 10.73 21.28 24.15
CA PHE A 215 10.87 22.44 23.26
C PHE A 215 11.05 23.75 24.04
N GLN A 216 10.38 23.92 25.18
CA GLN A 216 10.52 25.12 26.02
C GLN A 216 11.90 25.24 26.68
N SER A 217 12.57 24.12 26.93
CA SER A 217 13.86 24.09 27.65
C SER A 217 15.07 23.89 26.73
N ASP A 218 14.90 23.11 25.66
CA ASP A 218 15.90 22.76 24.66
C ASP A 218 15.25 22.64 23.26
N PRO A 219 14.96 23.77 22.59
CA PRO A 219 14.38 23.77 21.25
C PRO A 219 15.24 23.00 20.24
N GLU A 220 16.57 23.12 20.30
CA GLU A 220 17.49 22.47 19.36
C GLU A 220 17.36 20.95 19.38
N ARG A 221 17.13 20.38 20.56
CA ARG A 221 16.85 18.94 20.70
C ARG A 221 15.58 18.53 19.97
N VAL A 222 14.52 19.32 20.06
CA VAL A 222 13.27 19.03 19.33
C VAL A 222 13.46 19.23 17.82
N ARG A 223 14.27 20.21 17.38
CA ARG A 223 14.58 20.38 15.95
C ARG A 223 15.31 19.17 15.37
N ARG A 224 16.32 18.63 16.08
CA ARG A 224 16.99 17.38 15.66
C ARG A 224 16.01 16.21 15.66
N TYR A 225 15.22 16.10 16.71
CA TYR A 225 14.20 15.05 16.85
C TYR A 225 13.21 15.01 15.67
N ALA A 226 12.68 16.18 15.27
CA ALA A 226 11.73 16.30 14.17
C ALA A 226 12.40 16.11 12.79
N ALA A 227 13.66 16.55 12.65
CA ALA A 227 14.46 16.30 11.44
C ALA A 227 14.67 14.79 11.22
N ASP A 228 14.99 14.04 12.27
CA ASP A 228 15.10 12.60 12.20
C ASP A 228 13.78 11.93 11.79
N ASP A 229 12.63 12.39 12.29
CA ASP A 229 11.32 11.80 11.96
C ASP A 229 11.01 11.90 10.45
N VAL A 230 11.26 13.06 9.82
CA VAL A 230 11.10 13.18 8.36
C VAL A 230 12.13 12.38 7.56
N HIS A 231 13.34 12.17 8.09
CA HIS A 231 14.33 11.26 7.48
C HIS A 231 13.89 9.80 7.56
N GLU A 232 13.41 9.35 8.72
CA GLU A 232 12.91 7.99 8.92
C GLU A 232 11.66 7.72 8.07
N ALA A 233 10.73 8.68 7.99
CA ALA A 233 9.55 8.58 7.14
C ALA A 233 9.92 8.45 5.66
N ALA A 234 10.91 9.23 5.19
CA ALA A 234 11.44 9.14 3.83
C ALA A 234 12.09 7.77 3.56
N GLY A 235 12.85 7.25 4.52
CA GLY A 235 13.50 5.94 4.45
C GLY A 235 12.48 4.80 4.38
N LEU A 236 11.41 4.85 5.20
CA LEU A 236 10.32 3.86 5.14
C LEU A 236 9.57 3.91 3.81
N ALA A 237 9.27 5.11 3.32
CA ALA A 237 8.63 5.28 2.01
C ALA A 237 9.53 4.75 0.88
N ALA A 238 10.84 4.99 0.93
CA ALA A 238 11.82 4.47 -0.01
C ALA A 238 11.86 2.92 0.00
N LEU A 239 11.96 2.33 1.19
CA LEU A 239 12.11 0.88 1.36
C LEU A 239 10.83 0.10 1.00
N LEU A 240 9.67 0.61 1.40
CA LEU A 240 8.40 -0.15 1.33
C LEU A 240 7.44 0.37 0.24
N GLY A 241 7.69 1.55 -0.33
CA GLY A 241 6.78 2.21 -1.30
C GLY A 241 6.97 1.79 -2.75
N GLY A 242 8.12 1.19 -3.10
CA GLY A 242 8.51 0.90 -4.48
C GLY A 242 7.51 0.03 -5.24
N ALA A 243 6.94 -1.01 -4.60
CA ALA A 243 5.93 -1.87 -5.24
C ALA A 243 4.65 -1.10 -5.60
N ALA A 244 4.17 -0.20 -4.73
CA ALA A 244 2.99 0.61 -5.01
C ALA A 244 3.25 1.62 -6.15
N PHE A 245 4.46 2.18 -6.21
CA PHE A 245 4.87 3.06 -7.30
C PHE A 245 4.96 2.31 -8.64
N ALA A 246 5.56 1.12 -8.64
CA ALA A 246 5.58 0.24 -9.80
C ALA A 246 4.17 -0.13 -10.29
N LEU A 247 3.22 -0.39 -9.36
CA LEU A 247 1.81 -0.60 -9.73
C LEU A 247 1.21 0.64 -10.42
N ALA A 248 1.54 1.85 -10.00
CA ALA A 248 1.03 3.09 -10.60
C ALA A 248 1.41 3.21 -12.09
N GLN A 249 2.54 2.61 -12.48
CA GLN A 249 2.99 2.56 -13.87
C GLN A 249 2.25 1.57 -14.75
N MET A 250 1.54 0.59 -14.18
CA MET A 250 0.84 -0.47 -14.94
C MET A 250 -0.69 -0.44 -14.79
N VAL A 251 -1.20 -0.05 -13.63
CA VAL A 251 -2.63 -0.07 -13.31
C VAL A 251 -3.26 1.28 -13.64
N PRO A 252 -4.45 1.34 -14.27
CA PRO A 252 -5.13 2.60 -14.57
C PRO A 252 -5.80 3.21 -13.31
N ARG A 253 -4.99 3.51 -12.29
CA ARG A 253 -5.39 4.14 -11.03
C ARG A 253 -4.29 5.07 -10.53
N ARG A 254 -4.71 6.03 -9.69
CA ARG A 254 -3.82 6.97 -8.99
C ARG A 254 -2.84 6.24 -8.07
N TYR A 255 -1.63 6.74 -7.91
CA TYR A 255 -0.61 6.14 -7.05
C TYR A 255 -1.07 6.08 -5.59
N GLU A 256 -1.66 7.15 -5.04
CA GLU A 256 -2.18 7.16 -3.67
C GLU A 256 -3.30 6.13 -3.42
N ARG A 257 -4.02 5.73 -4.48
CA ARG A 257 -5.06 4.70 -4.42
C ARG A 257 -4.45 3.31 -4.43
N LEU A 258 -3.39 3.10 -5.20
CA LEU A 258 -2.68 1.83 -5.24
C LEU A 258 -1.89 1.59 -3.95
N ALA A 259 -1.41 2.66 -3.33
CA ALA A 259 -0.77 2.64 -2.03
C ALA A 259 -1.70 2.32 -0.86
N ASP A 260 -3.04 2.29 -1.02
CA ASP A 260 -3.99 1.84 0.01
C ASP A 260 -4.99 0.77 -0.45
N ALA A 261 -4.84 0.25 -1.66
CA ALA A 261 -5.79 -0.70 -2.25
C ALA A 261 -5.42 -2.17 -2.05
N GLY A 262 -6.46 -3.01 -1.95
CA GLY A 262 -6.31 -4.47 -1.99
C GLY A 262 -6.01 -4.98 -3.40
N ALA A 263 -5.17 -6.01 -3.51
CA ALA A 263 -4.66 -6.52 -4.78
C ALA A 263 -5.73 -7.07 -5.75
N ALA A 264 -6.86 -7.58 -5.26
CA ALA A 264 -7.92 -8.13 -6.10
C ALA A 264 -8.77 -7.01 -6.76
N THR A 265 -9.61 -6.33 -5.98
CA THR A 265 -10.52 -5.28 -6.49
C THR A 265 -9.82 -3.98 -6.82
N GLY A 266 -8.68 -3.73 -6.19
CA GLY A 266 -7.91 -2.50 -6.30
C GLY A 266 -7.00 -2.43 -7.52
N VAL A 267 -6.50 -3.59 -7.95
CA VAL A 267 -5.42 -3.70 -8.94
C VAL A 267 -5.83 -4.56 -10.13
N LEU A 268 -6.31 -5.79 -9.91
CA LEU A 268 -6.73 -6.66 -11.00
C LEU A 268 -7.99 -6.15 -11.72
N ASP A 269 -9.01 -5.74 -10.96
CA ASP A 269 -10.30 -5.35 -11.56
C ASP A 269 -10.17 -4.20 -12.59
N PRO A 270 -9.44 -3.10 -12.32
CA PRO A 270 -9.20 -2.05 -13.33
C PRO A 270 -8.45 -2.54 -14.57
N LEU A 271 -7.52 -3.51 -14.42
CA LEU A 271 -6.81 -4.11 -15.55
C LEU A 271 -7.76 -4.95 -16.42
N MET A 272 -8.63 -5.73 -15.79
CA MET A 272 -9.67 -6.51 -16.49
C MET A 272 -10.60 -5.58 -17.28
N VAL A 273 -11.09 -4.52 -16.63
CA VAL A 273 -11.98 -3.53 -17.26
C VAL A 273 -11.31 -2.83 -18.44
N ARG A 274 -10.05 -2.44 -18.29
CA ARG A 274 -9.25 -1.83 -19.36
C ARG A 274 -9.06 -2.76 -20.56
N ALA A 275 -8.81 -4.05 -20.33
CA ALA A 275 -8.67 -5.00 -21.42
C ALA A 275 -9.97 -5.13 -22.23
N TYR A 276 -11.12 -5.24 -21.55
CA TYR A 276 -12.43 -5.33 -22.18
C TYR A 276 -12.81 -4.07 -22.98
N LEU A 277 -12.59 -2.89 -22.40
CA LEU A 277 -12.85 -1.62 -23.09
C LEU A 277 -11.95 -1.43 -24.29
N ARG A 278 -10.66 -1.78 -24.19
CA ARG A 278 -9.72 -1.75 -25.33
C ARG A 278 -10.16 -2.70 -26.45
N ALA A 279 -10.70 -3.87 -26.09
CA ALA A 279 -11.27 -4.83 -27.04
C ALA A 279 -12.69 -4.47 -27.51
N ARG A 280 -13.22 -3.29 -27.13
CA ARG A 280 -14.60 -2.84 -27.44
C ARG A 280 -15.66 -3.90 -27.10
N THR A 281 -15.42 -4.67 -26.05
CA THR A 281 -16.28 -5.77 -25.61
C THR A 281 -16.96 -5.38 -24.30
N ALA A 282 -18.26 -5.65 -24.19
CA ALA A 282 -19.00 -5.39 -22.96
C ALA A 282 -18.49 -6.27 -21.81
N LEU A 283 -18.42 -5.70 -20.60
CA LEU A 283 -18.11 -6.45 -19.38
C LEU A 283 -19.17 -7.53 -19.14
N PRO A 284 -18.81 -8.65 -18.47
CA PRO A 284 -19.80 -9.63 -18.09
C PRO A 284 -20.85 -9.03 -17.14
N VAL A 285 -22.07 -9.56 -17.27
CA VAL A 285 -23.19 -9.22 -16.39
C VAL A 285 -22.82 -9.69 -14.98
N HIS A 286 -23.02 -8.81 -14.00
CA HIS A 286 -22.83 -9.15 -12.60
C HIS A 286 -23.79 -10.28 -12.22
N GLN A 287 -23.29 -11.27 -11.50
CA GLN A 287 -24.14 -12.33 -10.97
C GLN A 287 -23.93 -12.49 -9.48
N THR A 288 -25.05 -12.75 -8.81
CA THR A 288 -25.07 -13.19 -7.43
C THR A 288 -24.48 -14.58 -7.35
N HIS A 289 -23.88 -14.87 -6.21
CA HIS A 289 -23.36 -16.18 -5.87
C HIS A 289 -24.47 -17.25 -5.99
N ASP A 290 -24.18 -18.38 -6.63
CA ASP A 290 -25.14 -19.47 -6.91
C ASP A 290 -25.35 -20.43 -5.72
N GLY A 291 -24.77 -20.11 -4.57
CA GLY A 291 -24.82 -20.92 -3.35
C GLY A 291 -23.65 -21.90 -3.21
N THR A 292 -22.81 -22.06 -4.24
CA THR A 292 -21.67 -22.99 -4.22
C THR A 292 -20.64 -22.61 -3.15
N THR A 293 -20.35 -23.50 -2.21
CA THR A 293 -19.36 -23.19 -1.18
C THR A 293 -17.94 -23.17 -1.76
N HIS A 294 -17.16 -22.15 -1.38
CA HIS A 294 -15.74 -22.09 -1.70
C HIS A 294 -14.97 -23.11 -0.85
N SER A 295 -14.49 -24.18 -1.49
CA SER A 295 -13.61 -25.19 -0.91
C SER A 295 -12.22 -24.61 -0.70
N GLY A 296 -11.84 -24.43 0.58
CA GLY A 296 -10.55 -23.86 0.96
C GLY A 296 -9.35 -24.74 0.59
N ALA A 297 -8.17 -24.27 1.01
CA ALA A 297 -6.93 -25.01 0.90
C ALA A 297 -6.93 -26.25 1.82
N ALA A 298 -6.11 -27.26 1.50
CA ALA A 298 -5.86 -28.35 2.43
C ALA A 298 -4.97 -27.89 3.59
N LEU A 299 -5.26 -28.43 4.77
CA LEU A 299 -4.44 -28.33 5.98
C LEU A 299 -4.39 -29.70 6.63
N HIS A 300 -3.20 -30.22 6.84
CA HIS A 300 -2.93 -31.50 7.46
C HIS A 300 -1.96 -31.33 8.62
N LEU A 301 -2.32 -31.87 9.78
CA LEU A 301 -1.44 -32.01 10.92
C LEU A 301 -1.10 -33.49 11.10
N PHE A 302 0.17 -33.84 10.94
CA PHE A 302 0.64 -35.23 10.99
C PHE A 302 1.24 -35.59 12.34
N ALA A 303 1.92 -34.65 13.00
CA ALA A 303 2.58 -34.89 14.28
C ALA A 303 2.56 -33.63 15.16
N THR A 304 2.54 -33.83 16.48
CA THR A 304 2.67 -32.78 17.49
C THR A 304 3.80 -33.12 18.46
N GLY A 305 4.51 -32.10 18.95
CA GLY A 305 5.65 -32.27 19.86
C GLY A 305 6.88 -31.46 19.42
N VAL A 306 8.05 -31.83 19.92
CA VAL A 306 9.32 -31.17 19.58
C VAL A 306 10.01 -31.93 18.44
N ALA A 307 10.02 -31.34 17.25
CA ALA A 307 10.78 -31.84 16.10
C ALA A 307 12.17 -31.17 16.03
N ARG A 308 13.17 -31.87 15.47
CA ARG A 308 14.53 -31.36 15.25
C ARG A 308 14.89 -31.53 13.78
N ARG A 309 15.77 -30.68 13.24
CA ARG A 309 16.17 -30.71 11.80
C ARG A 309 14.96 -30.60 10.87
N ILE A 310 14.21 -29.52 11.05
CA ILE A 310 12.98 -29.24 10.29
C ILE A 310 13.34 -28.61 8.95
N VAL A 311 12.70 -29.08 7.90
CA VAL A 311 12.72 -28.47 6.56
C VAL A 311 11.29 -28.00 6.25
N LYS A 312 11.17 -26.77 5.75
CA LYS A 312 9.96 -26.26 5.12
C LYS A 312 10.18 -26.25 3.61
N ALA A 313 9.36 -26.98 2.87
CA ALA A 313 9.39 -26.98 1.41
C ALA A 313 8.08 -26.41 0.86
N ASP A 314 8.16 -25.30 0.13
CA ASP A 314 7.01 -24.61 -0.46
C ASP A 314 7.06 -24.62 -1.99
N VAL A 315 5.91 -24.80 -2.62
CA VAL A 315 5.74 -24.61 -4.07
C VAL A 315 5.54 -23.13 -4.38
N ALA A 316 6.58 -22.50 -4.92
CA ALA A 316 6.56 -21.08 -5.25
C ALA A 316 5.38 -20.72 -6.18
N SER A 317 4.48 -19.85 -5.71
CA SER A 317 3.32 -19.38 -6.47
C SER A 317 2.46 -20.55 -6.99
N LEU A 318 2.12 -21.50 -6.13
CA LEU A 318 1.33 -22.69 -6.46
C LEU A 318 0.07 -22.35 -7.28
N TYR A 319 -0.85 -21.56 -6.73
CA TYR A 319 -2.13 -21.27 -7.39
C TYR A 319 -1.98 -20.55 -8.74
N PRO A 320 -1.18 -19.48 -8.87
CA PRO A 320 -0.91 -18.90 -10.18
C PRO A 320 -0.31 -19.90 -11.19
N SER A 321 0.54 -20.82 -10.73
CA SER A 321 1.12 -21.85 -11.60
C SER A 321 0.05 -22.84 -12.08
N LEU A 322 -0.83 -23.30 -11.20
CA LEU A 322 -1.97 -24.16 -11.56
C LEU A 322 -2.94 -23.43 -12.52
N MET A 323 -3.22 -22.15 -12.28
CA MET A 323 -4.06 -21.34 -13.15
C MET A 323 -3.47 -21.22 -14.57
N ARG A 324 -2.14 -21.08 -14.69
CA ARG A 324 -1.46 -21.00 -15.99
C ARG A 324 -1.44 -22.35 -16.71
N GLU A 325 -0.99 -23.40 -16.01
CA GLU A 325 -0.84 -24.74 -16.58
C GLU A 325 -2.17 -25.30 -17.10
N TYR A 326 -3.20 -25.20 -16.27
CA TYR A 326 -4.53 -25.74 -16.58
C TYR A 326 -5.49 -24.71 -17.16
N ARG A 327 -5.00 -23.50 -17.47
CA ARG A 327 -5.77 -22.36 -18.01
C ARG A 327 -7.04 -22.08 -17.21
N ILE A 328 -6.94 -22.12 -15.88
CA ILE A 328 -8.07 -21.89 -14.98
C ILE A 328 -8.28 -20.38 -14.83
N GLY A 329 -9.38 -19.91 -15.39
CA GLY A 329 -9.88 -18.54 -15.27
C GLY A 329 -11.39 -18.55 -15.12
N PRO A 330 -12.02 -17.38 -14.92
CA PRO A 330 -13.46 -17.32 -14.74
C PRO A 330 -14.15 -17.58 -16.07
N ALA A 331 -15.19 -18.41 -16.10
CA ALA A 331 -15.89 -18.80 -17.32
C ALA A 331 -16.50 -17.60 -18.08
N ARG A 332 -16.73 -16.49 -17.37
CA ARG A 332 -17.27 -15.23 -17.89
C ARG A 332 -16.23 -14.36 -18.57
N ASP A 333 -14.94 -14.61 -18.34
CA ASP A 333 -13.85 -13.93 -19.04
C ASP A 333 -13.69 -14.49 -20.45
N ARG A 334 -14.61 -14.10 -21.33
CA ARG A 334 -14.66 -14.49 -22.75
C ARG A 334 -13.41 -14.09 -23.54
N LEU A 335 -12.61 -13.16 -23.02
CA LEU A 335 -11.39 -12.68 -23.66
C LEU A 335 -10.13 -13.37 -23.11
N GLY A 336 -10.25 -14.21 -22.06
CA GLY A 336 -9.12 -14.88 -21.42
C GLY A 336 -8.12 -13.90 -20.78
N VAL A 337 -8.57 -12.71 -20.39
CA VAL A 337 -7.74 -11.62 -19.87
C VAL A 337 -7.03 -12.03 -18.58
N LEU A 338 -7.70 -12.68 -17.62
CA LEU A 338 -7.09 -12.97 -16.32
C LEU A 338 -5.89 -13.92 -16.46
N VAL A 339 -6.08 -15.04 -17.17
CA VAL A 339 -5.01 -16.02 -17.40
C VAL A 339 -3.89 -15.42 -18.25
N GLY A 340 -4.24 -14.60 -19.25
CA GLY A 340 -3.28 -13.87 -20.08
C GLY A 340 -2.46 -12.85 -19.27
N LEU A 341 -3.09 -12.10 -18.37
CA LEU A 341 -2.44 -11.16 -17.46
C LEU A 341 -1.50 -11.90 -16.51
N VAL A 342 -1.96 -12.94 -15.83
CA VAL A 342 -1.14 -13.74 -14.92
C VAL A 342 0.08 -14.31 -15.65
N SER A 343 -0.11 -14.87 -16.84
CA SER A 343 0.99 -15.43 -17.63
C SER A 343 2.05 -14.39 -17.98
N ARG A 344 1.63 -13.25 -18.54
CA ARG A 344 2.54 -12.18 -18.93
C ARG A 344 3.25 -11.55 -17.72
N LEU A 345 2.55 -11.36 -16.60
CA LEU A 345 3.13 -10.79 -15.39
C LEU A 345 4.13 -11.75 -14.72
N VAL A 346 3.92 -13.07 -14.80
CA VAL A 346 4.93 -14.04 -14.34
C VAL A 346 6.20 -13.96 -15.18
N GLU A 347 6.09 -13.90 -16.51
CA GLU A 347 7.24 -13.76 -17.42
C GLU A 347 8.01 -12.46 -17.15
N GLN A 348 7.30 -11.33 -17.11
CA GLN A 348 7.89 -10.02 -16.83
C GLN A 348 8.53 -9.96 -15.44
N ARG A 349 7.94 -10.66 -14.47
CA ARG A 349 8.51 -10.74 -13.12
C ARG A 349 9.82 -11.50 -13.10
N LEU A 350 9.93 -12.61 -13.84
CA LEU A 350 11.18 -13.37 -13.93
C LEU A 350 12.28 -12.56 -14.60
N ASP A 351 11.95 -11.83 -15.68
CA ASP A 351 12.86 -10.89 -16.33
C ASP A 351 13.32 -9.77 -15.38
N ALA A 352 12.39 -9.12 -14.69
CA ALA A 352 12.71 -8.11 -13.68
C ALA A 352 13.61 -8.68 -12.58
N LYS A 353 13.34 -9.90 -12.09
CA LYS A 353 14.18 -10.54 -11.08
C LYS A 353 15.61 -10.78 -11.58
N ALA A 354 15.76 -11.28 -12.81
CA ALA A 354 17.06 -11.52 -13.42
C ALA A 354 17.86 -10.20 -13.59
N LYS A 355 17.21 -9.15 -14.08
CA LYS A 355 17.81 -7.82 -14.23
C LYS A 355 18.19 -7.20 -12.88
N GLY A 356 17.33 -7.32 -11.88
CA GLY A 356 17.63 -6.86 -10.52
C GLY A 356 18.82 -7.60 -9.89
N GLN A 357 18.99 -8.89 -10.17
CA GLN A 357 20.16 -9.67 -9.73
C GLN A 357 21.45 -9.28 -10.46
N ALA A 358 21.37 -8.89 -11.73
CA ALA A 358 22.50 -8.44 -12.52
C ALA A 358 22.93 -7.00 -12.19
N ALA A 359 22.01 -6.16 -11.73
CA ALA A 359 22.28 -4.78 -11.35
C ALA A 359 23.09 -4.69 -10.04
N ALA A 360 23.89 -3.63 -9.91
CA ALA A 360 24.73 -3.39 -8.74
C ALA A 360 23.89 -3.33 -7.44
N ALA A 361 24.41 -3.94 -6.37
CA ALA A 361 23.77 -3.89 -5.06
C ALA A 361 23.59 -2.44 -4.59
N GLY A 362 22.39 -2.09 -4.12
CA GLY A 362 22.05 -0.73 -3.67
C GLY A 362 21.84 0.30 -4.78
N SER A 363 21.92 -0.07 -6.06
CA SER A 363 21.64 0.86 -7.17
C SER A 363 20.14 1.14 -7.32
N ALA A 364 19.80 2.34 -7.83
CA ALA A 364 18.43 2.72 -8.20
C ALA A 364 17.83 1.79 -9.27
N GLU A 365 18.66 1.30 -10.20
CA GLU A 365 18.26 0.32 -11.20
C GLU A 365 17.82 -1.00 -10.54
N ARG A 366 18.61 -1.51 -9.60
CA ARG A 366 18.24 -2.71 -8.84
C ARG A 366 16.95 -2.50 -8.06
N HIS A 367 16.81 -1.37 -7.37
CA HIS A 367 15.60 -1.03 -6.63
C HIS A 367 14.36 -0.99 -7.54
N THR A 368 14.50 -0.43 -8.75
CA THR A 368 13.43 -0.38 -9.76
C THR A 368 12.98 -1.79 -10.15
N TYR A 369 13.92 -2.69 -10.47
CA TYR A 369 13.58 -4.06 -10.85
C TYR A 369 13.02 -4.90 -9.70
N GLU A 370 13.54 -4.74 -8.48
CA GLU A 370 12.99 -5.37 -7.28
C GLU A 370 11.55 -4.89 -7.02
N SER A 371 11.29 -3.60 -7.17
CA SER A 371 9.96 -2.99 -7.05
C SER A 371 8.98 -3.49 -8.10
N LEU A 372 9.41 -3.59 -9.36
CA LEU A 372 8.61 -4.19 -10.44
C LEU A 372 8.29 -5.66 -10.15
N SER A 373 9.28 -6.43 -9.72
CA SER A 373 9.10 -7.85 -9.37
C SER A 373 8.13 -8.03 -8.20
N ALA A 374 8.22 -7.17 -7.17
CA ALA A 374 7.32 -7.16 -6.03
C ALA A 374 5.89 -6.78 -6.41
N ALA A 375 5.72 -5.73 -7.23
CA ALA A 375 4.42 -5.32 -7.76
C ALA A 375 3.75 -6.44 -8.55
N MET A 376 4.46 -7.07 -9.49
CA MET A 376 3.94 -8.19 -10.27
C MET A 376 3.62 -9.40 -9.40
N LYS A 377 4.45 -9.71 -8.38
CA LYS A 377 4.16 -10.77 -7.40
C LYS A 377 2.83 -10.54 -6.70
N LEU A 378 2.56 -9.30 -6.29
CA LEU A 378 1.32 -8.92 -5.62
C LEU A 378 0.10 -9.18 -6.51
N VAL A 379 0.17 -8.80 -7.80
CA VAL A 379 -0.92 -9.02 -8.76
C VAL A 379 -1.10 -10.50 -9.08
N VAL A 380 0.00 -11.23 -9.29
CA VAL A 380 -0.03 -12.66 -9.62
C VAL A 380 -0.62 -13.45 -8.45
N ASN A 381 -0.17 -13.21 -7.23
CA ASN A 381 -0.65 -13.93 -6.05
C ASN A 381 -2.11 -13.59 -5.68
N SER A 382 -2.63 -12.43 -6.10
CA SER A 382 -4.03 -12.06 -5.86
C SER A 382 -5.01 -12.62 -6.88
N ALA A 383 -4.55 -13.20 -7.99
CA ALA A 383 -5.40 -13.70 -9.06
C ALA A 383 -6.35 -14.82 -8.60
N TYR A 384 -5.90 -15.72 -7.73
CA TYR A 384 -6.76 -16.71 -7.09
C TYR A 384 -7.80 -16.06 -6.18
N GLY A 385 -7.37 -15.15 -5.31
CA GLY A 385 -8.28 -14.42 -4.42
C GLY A 385 -9.34 -13.61 -5.19
N TYR A 386 -9.01 -13.14 -6.39
CA TYR A 386 -9.93 -12.45 -7.29
C TYR A 386 -11.04 -13.37 -7.84
N LEU A 387 -10.76 -14.65 -8.11
CA LEU A 387 -11.77 -15.65 -8.46
C LEU A 387 -12.73 -15.89 -7.29
N GLY A 388 -12.17 -16.03 -6.07
CA GLY A 388 -12.91 -16.26 -4.84
C GLY A 388 -13.57 -15.02 -4.23
N ALA A 389 -13.37 -13.83 -4.80
CA ALA A 389 -13.85 -12.56 -4.27
C ALA A 389 -15.39 -12.37 -4.38
N ALA A 390 -16.15 -13.44 -4.62
CA ALA A 390 -17.61 -13.47 -4.73
C ALA A 390 -18.20 -12.21 -5.42
N SER A 391 -19.38 -11.75 -5.01
CA SER A 391 -20.09 -10.60 -5.58
C SER A 391 -19.34 -9.25 -5.51
N LEU A 392 -18.05 -9.21 -5.14
CA LEU A 392 -17.23 -8.00 -5.20
C LEU A 392 -16.74 -7.67 -6.61
N THR A 393 -16.67 -8.64 -7.54
CA THR A 393 -16.18 -8.42 -8.90
C THR A 393 -17.13 -9.04 -9.94
N ARG A 394 -17.07 -8.55 -11.18
CA ARG A 394 -17.88 -9.11 -12.30
C ARG A 394 -17.30 -10.40 -12.87
N PHE A 395 -16.06 -10.69 -12.51
CA PHE A 395 -15.27 -11.81 -13.00
C PHE A 395 -15.02 -12.85 -11.91
N SER A 396 -15.62 -12.72 -10.74
CA SER A 396 -15.56 -13.74 -9.70
C SER A 396 -16.16 -15.04 -10.22
N ASP A 397 -15.53 -16.16 -9.89
CA ASP A 397 -15.98 -17.48 -10.30
C ASP A 397 -15.51 -18.50 -9.25
N VAL A 398 -16.44 -18.86 -8.36
CA VAL A 398 -16.18 -19.81 -7.27
C VAL A 398 -15.88 -21.22 -7.78
N HIS A 399 -16.41 -21.60 -8.96
CA HIS A 399 -16.11 -22.89 -9.58
C HIS A 399 -14.67 -22.93 -10.07
N ALA A 400 -14.20 -21.85 -10.71
CA ALA A 400 -12.80 -21.71 -11.08
C ALA A 400 -11.88 -21.71 -9.84
N ALA A 401 -12.26 -20.99 -8.77
CA ALA A 401 -11.50 -21.01 -7.51
C ALA A 401 -11.43 -22.43 -6.91
N ASN A 402 -12.55 -23.16 -6.89
CA ASN A 402 -12.62 -24.54 -6.41
C ASN A 402 -11.81 -25.51 -7.26
N GLU A 403 -11.72 -25.30 -8.57
CA GLU A 403 -10.86 -26.11 -9.44
C GLU A 403 -9.38 -25.87 -9.16
N VAL A 404 -8.98 -24.61 -8.88
CA VAL A 404 -7.62 -24.29 -8.43
C VAL A 404 -7.31 -25.01 -7.11
N THR A 405 -8.19 -24.93 -6.12
CA THR A 405 -7.94 -25.59 -4.82
C THR A 405 -7.99 -27.11 -4.93
N ARG A 406 -8.89 -27.69 -5.74
CA ARG A 406 -8.93 -29.14 -5.98
C ARG A 406 -7.60 -29.66 -6.52
N ARG A 407 -7.01 -28.96 -7.49
CA ARG A 407 -5.68 -29.32 -8.01
C ARG A 407 -4.57 -29.08 -7.01
N GLY A 408 -4.64 -27.99 -6.24
CA GLY A 408 -3.73 -27.72 -5.14
C GLY A 408 -3.69 -28.86 -4.13
N ARG A 409 -4.86 -29.31 -3.67
CA ARG A 409 -4.99 -30.47 -2.75
C ARG A 409 -4.39 -31.75 -3.35
N ALA A 410 -4.71 -32.05 -4.61
CA ALA A 410 -4.17 -33.24 -5.28
C ALA A 410 -2.62 -33.22 -5.38
N LEU A 411 -2.03 -32.04 -5.59
CA LEU A 411 -0.58 -31.89 -5.60
C LEU A 411 0.02 -31.99 -4.20
N LEU A 412 -0.60 -31.37 -3.19
CA LEU A 412 -0.15 -31.46 -1.80
C LEU A 412 -0.16 -32.91 -1.31
N ASP A 413 -1.23 -33.66 -1.61
CA ASP A 413 -1.34 -35.09 -1.31
C ASP A 413 -0.22 -35.89 -1.98
N LEU A 414 0.14 -35.55 -3.22
CA LEU A 414 1.26 -36.18 -3.91
C LEU A 414 2.58 -35.87 -3.20
N LEU A 415 2.85 -34.61 -2.86
CA LEU A 415 4.07 -34.20 -2.14
C LEU A 415 4.20 -34.92 -0.80
N CYS A 416 3.13 -34.99 -0.01
CA CYS A 416 3.10 -35.69 1.27
C CYS A 416 3.42 -37.19 1.09
N ARG A 417 2.78 -37.86 0.13
CA ARG A 417 3.05 -39.29 -0.16
C ARG A 417 4.51 -39.53 -0.56
N GLU A 418 5.04 -38.70 -1.45
CA GLU A 418 6.40 -38.82 -1.96
C GLU A 418 7.46 -38.55 -0.87
N LEU A 419 7.22 -37.55 -0.02
CA LEU A 419 8.09 -37.26 1.12
C LEU A 419 8.05 -38.40 2.15
N ALA A 420 6.87 -38.87 2.53
CA ALA A 420 6.73 -40.00 3.46
C ALA A 420 7.45 -41.26 2.94
N ALA A 421 7.36 -41.55 1.64
CA ALA A 421 8.05 -42.68 1.02
C ALA A 421 9.59 -42.57 1.09
N ARG A 422 10.14 -41.37 1.27
CA ARG A 422 11.58 -41.11 1.45
C ARG A 422 12.04 -41.20 2.90
N GLY A 423 11.15 -41.59 3.82
CA GLY A 423 11.48 -41.83 5.23
C GLY A 423 11.59 -40.58 6.08
N VAL A 424 11.12 -39.42 5.60
CA VAL A 424 11.02 -38.22 6.44
C VAL A 424 9.79 -38.30 7.35
N THR A 425 9.84 -37.63 8.49
CA THR A 425 8.66 -37.49 9.37
C THR A 425 7.91 -36.22 8.98
N LEU A 426 6.73 -36.39 8.36
CA LEU A 426 5.83 -35.26 8.09
C LEU A 426 5.33 -34.65 9.41
N LEU A 427 5.24 -33.33 9.45
CA LEU A 427 4.79 -32.58 10.63
C LEU A 427 3.47 -31.87 10.33
N GLU A 428 3.47 -31.08 9.26
CA GLU A 428 2.34 -30.26 8.82
C GLU A 428 2.39 -30.13 7.29
N ALA A 429 1.23 -30.01 6.64
CA ALA A 429 1.15 -29.55 5.26
C ALA A 429 -0.02 -28.58 5.10
N ASP A 430 0.24 -27.41 4.53
CA ASP A 430 -0.73 -26.33 4.39
C ASP A 430 -0.66 -25.72 2.99
N THR A 431 -1.78 -25.62 2.28
CA THR A 431 -1.92 -24.94 0.97
C THR A 431 -0.88 -25.30 -0.10
N ASP A 432 0.32 -24.73 -0.01
CA ASP A 432 1.45 -24.82 -0.92
C ASP A 432 2.74 -25.36 -0.26
N GLY A 433 2.74 -25.66 1.04
CA GLY A 433 3.90 -26.03 1.83
C GLY A 433 3.78 -27.36 2.58
N VAL A 434 4.93 -28.00 2.83
CA VAL A 434 5.06 -29.17 3.71
C VAL A 434 6.24 -28.98 4.66
N TYR A 435 5.97 -29.13 5.95
CA TYR A 435 6.97 -29.22 7.01
C TYR A 435 7.28 -30.67 7.33
N PHE A 436 8.56 -31.02 7.36
CA PHE A 436 9.01 -32.36 7.71
C PHE A 436 10.36 -32.34 8.43
N SER A 437 10.57 -33.35 9.27
CA SER A 437 11.85 -33.62 9.95
C SER A 437 12.66 -34.61 9.14
N VAL A 438 13.95 -34.32 8.94
CA VAL A 438 14.88 -35.26 8.33
C VAL A 438 15.54 -36.18 9.38
N PRO A 439 15.84 -37.45 9.04
CA PRO A 439 16.48 -38.43 9.93
C PRO A 439 17.85 -38.03 10.47
#